data_AF-A0A6P5GZ85-F1
#
_entry.id   AF-A0A6P5GZ85-F1
#
_cell.length_a   1.000
_cell.length_b   1.000
_cell.length_c   1.000
_cell.angle_alpha   90.00
_cell.angle_beta   90.00
_cell.angle_gamma   90.00
#
_symmetry.space_group_name_H-M   'P 1'
#
loop_
_entity.id
_entity.type
_entity.pdbx_description
1 polymer ?
#
loop_
_entity_poly.entity_id
_entity_poly.type
_entity_poly.pdbx_seq_one_letter_code
_entity_poly.pdbx_strand_id
1 'polypeptide(L)'
;MLRRKLRAPVVSSFLAVALPPGSDAHTRLSSYVPKEDEHEMDVDTATSAAQVPAKHPLPELEIYCYLLVLIFLIDQKKYNEAKACASASIARLKNINRRTVDVLASRLYFYYSYSYELTNSLAEIRGNLLALHRMATLRRDELGQETLLNLLLRNYLHYNLYDQAEKLRSKAPRFEAHSNQQFCRYLFYLGKIRTIQLEYTDAKESLLQAARKAPSTARGFLIQCNKWAVIVRLLLGEIPERTVFMQKGMKKALRPYFELTNAVRVGDLELFRTVADKFASTFSSDRTHNLIVRLRHNVIRTGLRNISISYSRISLPDVAKKLSLNSENPVADAESIVAKAIRDGAIDATIDHANGWMVSKETGDVYSTNEPQIAFNSRIAFCLNMHNEAVRALRFPPNSHKEKETAEKRRERQQQEQELAKHIAEEDDDDF
;
A
#
# COMPACT_ATOMS: atom_id res chain seq x y z
N MET A 1 -21.56 -4.50 6.19
CA MET A 1 -22.88 -4.84 6.73
C MET A 1 -23.52 -6.08 6.08
N LEU A 2 -23.28 -6.40 4.80
CA LEU A 2 -23.76 -7.66 4.21
C LEU A 2 -23.05 -8.93 4.73
N ARG A 3 -21.77 -8.83 5.14
CA ARG A 3 -20.98 -9.98 5.63
C ARG A 3 -21.57 -10.65 6.90
N ARG A 4 -22.23 -9.86 7.77
CA ARG A 4 -22.95 -10.38 8.96
C ARG A 4 -24.32 -11.01 8.64
N LYS A 5 -24.81 -10.87 7.41
CA LYS A 5 -26.07 -11.47 6.95
C LYS A 5 -25.88 -12.84 6.27
N LEU A 6 -24.63 -13.25 6.03
CA LEU A 6 -24.32 -14.61 5.55
C LEU A 6 -24.51 -15.60 6.70
N ARG A 7 -25.68 -16.24 6.75
CA ARG A 7 -25.97 -17.36 7.66
C ARG A 7 -25.59 -18.69 7.00
N ALA A 8 -25.24 -19.69 7.82
CA ALA A 8 -24.95 -21.08 7.39
C ALA A 8 -25.93 -21.65 6.34
N PRO A 9 -27.28 -21.48 6.46
CA PRO A 9 -28.26 -21.95 5.47
C PRO A 9 -28.16 -21.31 4.08
N VAL A 10 -27.67 -20.07 3.98
CA VAL A 10 -27.50 -19.39 2.68
C VAL A 10 -26.24 -19.89 1.98
N VAL A 11 -25.22 -20.27 2.75
CA VAL A 11 -23.99 -20.87 2.21
C VAL A 11 -24.25 -22.31 1.77
N SER A 12 -24.99 -23.10 2.55
CA SER A 12 -25.34 -24.48 2.17
C SER A 12 -26.27 -24.55 0.96
N SER A 13 -27.30 -23.69 0.89
CA SER A 13 -28.19 -23.61 -0.28
C SER A 13 -27.45 -23.11 -1.54
N PHE A 14 -26.54 -22.14 -1.41
CA PHE A 14 -25.69 -21.72 -2.53
C PHE A 14 -24.71 -22.81 -2.97
N LEU A 15 -24.11 -23.56 -2.03
CA LEU A 15 -23.25 -24.69 -2.34
C LEU A 15 -24.00 -25.83 -3.04
N ALA A 16 -25.27 -26.06 -2.71
CA ALA A 16 -26.13 -27.06 -3.34
C ALA A 16 -26.59 -26.66 -4.75
N VAL A 17 -26.74 -25.35 -5.01
CA VAL A 17 -27.11 -24.81 -6.34
C VAL A 17 -25.91 -24.63 -7.26
N ALA A 18 -24.75 -24.25 -6.71
CA ALA A 18 -23.57 -23.88 -7.51
C ALA A 18 -22.63 -25.06 -7.85
N LEU A 19 -22.71 -26.17 -7.10
CA LEU A 19 -21.87 -27.34 -7.31
C LEU A 19 -22.75 -28.56 -7.61
N PRO A 20 -22.42 -29.38 -8.62
CA PRO A 20 -23.17 -30.61 -8.87
C PRO A 20 -23.07 -31.55 -7.65
N PRO A 21 -24.17 -32.22 -7.26
CA PRO A 21 -24.19 -33.16 -6.15
C PRO A 21 -23.19 -34.29 -6.43
N GLY A 22 -22.09 -34.33 -5.66
CA GLY A 22 -21.02 -35.34 -5.80
C GLY A 22 -19.63 -34.83 -6.17
N SER A 23 -19.41 -33.52 -6.37
CA SER A 23 -18.03 -33.00 -6.55
C SER A 23 -17.24 -33.05 -5.23
N ASP A 24 -15.98 -33.51 -5.25
CA ASP A 24 -15.05 -33.52 -4.09
C ASP A 24 -15.02 -32.19 -3.32
N ALA A 25 -15.19 -31.09 -4.05
CA ALA A 25 -15.25 -29.74 -3.49
C ALA A 25 -16.52 -29.54 -2.66
N HIS A 26 -17.67 -30.08 -3.08
CA HIS A 26 -18.93 -30.02 -2.34
C HIS A 26 -18.86 -30.87 -1.06
N THR A 27 -18.26 -32.07 -1.11
CA THR A 27 -18.08 -32.93 0.09
C THR A 27 -17.12 -32.31 1.10
N ARG A 28 -16.04 -31.66 0.64
CA ARG A 28 -15.11 -30.94 1.52
C ARG A 28 -15.75 -29.67 2.07
N LEU A 29 -16.39 -28.85 1.25
CA LEU A 29 -16.99 -27.59 1.69
C LEU A 29 -18.21 -27.80 2.59
N SER A 30 -19.01 -28.84 2.37
CA SER A 30 -20.12 -29.21 3.26
C SER A 30 -19.65 -29.72 4.62
N SER A 31 -18.47 -30.37 4.71
CA SER A 31 -17.89 -30.77 6.01
C SER A 31 -17.45 -29.58 6.88
N TYR A 32 -17.17 -28.43 6.26
CA TYR A 32 -16.73 -27.22 6.96
C TYR A 32 -17.88 -26.28 7.37
N VAL A 33 -19.11 -26.51 6.89
CA VAL A 33 -20.29 -25.76 7.35
C VAL A 33 -20.94 -26.56 8.48
N PRO A 34 -21.09 -26.00 9.71
CA PRO A 34 -21.85 -26.70 10.74
C PRO A 34 -23.28 -26.89 10.24
N LYS A 35 -23.73 -28.15 10.20
CA LYS A 35 -25.15 -28.48 10.15
C LYS A 35 -25.70 -28.11 11.53
N GLU A 36 -26.37 -26.97 11.64
CA GLU A 36 -27.29 -26.79 12.76
C GLU A 36 -28.60 -27.47 12.36
N ASP A 37 -28.95 -28.50 13.12
CA ASP A 37 -30.26 -29.14 13.07
C ASP A 37 -31.32 -28.12 13.50
N GLU A 38 -32.10 -27.61 12.55
CA GLU A 38 -33.41 -27.06 12.85
C GLU A 38 -34.44 -27.76 11.96
N HIS A 39 -35.30 -28.54 12.63
CA HIS A 39 -36.58 -29.03 12.12
C HIS A 39 -37.38 -27.85 11.54
N GLU A 40 -37.34 -27.67 10.23
CA GLU A 40 -38.46 -27.03 9.51
C GLU A 40 -39.27 -28.16 8.88
N MET A 41 -40.54 -28.25 9.29
CA MET A 41 -41.49 -29.26 8.84
C MET A 41 -41.52 -29.37 7.31
N ASP A 42 -41.35 -30.60 6.81
CA ASP A 42 -41.65 -30.96 5.43
C ASP A 42 -43.13 -30.61 5.13
N VAL A 43 -43.32 -29.62 4.26
CA VAL A 43 -44.60 -29.45 3.55
C VAL A 43 -44.34 -29.85 2.11
N ASP A 44 -44.81 -31.05 1.78
CA ASP A 44 -44.76 -31.63 0.45
C ASP A 44 -45.34 -30.67 -0.61
N THR A 45 -44.50 -30.20 -1.53
CA THR A 45 -44.95 -29.82 -2.88
C THR A 45 -44.15 -30.63 -3.88
N ALA A 46 -44.78 -31.69 -4.35
CA ALA A 46 -44.22 -32.67 -5.26
C ALA A 46 -43.98 -32.11 -6.67
N THR A 47 -42.78 -32.42 -7.17
CA THR A 47 -42.44 -32.87 -8.53
C THR A 47 -42.54 -31.93 -9.73
N SER A 48 -41.38 -31.87 -10.43
CA SER A 48 -41.19 -31.73 -11.88
C SER A 48 -40.74 -30.36 -12.38
N ALA A 49 -39.50 -29.99 -12.09
CA ALA A 49 -38.73 -29.10 -12.96
C ALA A 49 -37.51 -29.87 -13.50
N ALA A 50 -37.52 -30.07 -14.81
CA ALA A 50 -36.54 -30.71 -15.66
C ALA A 50 -35.09 -30.73 -15.15
N GLN A 51 -34.47 -31.91 -15.21
CA GLN A 51 -33.02 -32.08 -15.20
C GLN A 51 -32.41 -31.20 -16.30
N VAL A 52 -31.87 -30.04 -15.92
CA VAL A 52 -30.99 -29.29 -16.81
C VAL A 52 -29.66 -30.06 -16.84
N PRO A 53 -29.15 -30.45 -18.02
CA PRO A 53 -27.95 -31.26 -18.12
C PRO A 53 -26.77 -30.54 -17.46
N ALA A 54 -25.96 -31.32 -16.74
CA ALA A 54 -24.78 -30.88 -16.01
C ALA A 54 -23.84 -30.05 -16.92
N LYS A 55 -24.01 -28.73 -16.91
CA LYS A 55 -22.96 -27.83 -17.38
C LYS A 55 -21.82 -28.04 -16.39
N HIS A 56 -20.69 -28.57 -16.89
CA HIS A 56 -19.44 -28.68 -16.13
C HIS A 56 -19.30 -27.47 -15.19
N PRO A 57 -19.10 -27.67 -13.87
CA PRO A 57 -19.02 -26.55 -12.95
C PRO A 57 -17.92 -25.65 -13.47
N LEU A 58 -18.28 -24.41 -13.81
CA LEU A 58 -17.29 -23.43 -14.22
C LEU A 58 -16.27 -23.36 -13.08
N PRO A 59 -14.97 -23.58 -13.32
CA PRO A 59 -13.95 -23.55 -12.28
C PRO A 59 -13.98 -22.25 -11.44
N GLU A 60 -14.52 -21.19 -12.04
CA GLU A 60 -14.80 -19.90 -11.41
C GLU A 60 -15.83 -19.98 -10.27
N LEU A 61 -16.92 -20.75 -10.44
CA LEU A 61 -17.95 -20.96 -9.42
C LEU A 61 -17.40 -21.77 -8.25
N GLU A 62 -16.60 -22.81 -8.53
CA GLU A 62 -15.96 -23.62 -7.49
C GLU A 62 -15.00 -22.78 -6.64
N ILE A 63 -14.15 -21.96 -7.27
CA ILE A 63 -13.21 -21.06 -6.56
C ILE A 63 -13.94 -19.97 -5.78
N TYR A 64 -15.06 -19.46 -6.31
CA TYR A 64 -15.90 -18.52 -5.58
C TYR A 64 -16.54 -19.18 -4.34
N CYS A 65 -16.97 -20.43 -4.43
CA CYS A 65 -17.47 -21.21 -3.29
C CYS A 65 -16.39 -21.38 -2.21
N TYR A 66 -15.16 -21.75 -2.60
CA TYR A 66 -14.03 -21.81 -1.68
C TYR A 66 -13.76 -20.47 -0.98
N LEU A 67 -13.80 -19.36 -1.73
CA LEU A 67 -13.63 -18.02 -1.19
C LEU A 67 -14.70 -17.68 -0.14
N LEU A 68 -15.95 -18.02 -0.41
CA LEU A 68 -17.08 -17.72 0.47
C LEU A 68 -17.03 -18.55 1.76
N VAL A 69 -16.69 -19.84 1.65
CA VAL A 69 -16.50 -20.72 2.82
C VAL A 69 -15.31 -20.27 3.66
N LEU A 70 -14.20 -19.83 3.06
CA LEU A 70 -13.07 -19.25 3.80
C LEU A 70 -13.48 -18.02 4.60
N ILE A 71 -14.23 -17.11 3.99
CA ILE A 71 -14.75 -15.91 4.66
C ILE A 71 -15.63 -16.30 5.85
N PHE A 72 -16.50 -17.28 5.67
CA PHE A 72 -17.41 -17.77 6.70
C PHE A 72 -16.68 -18.44 7.87
N LEU A 73 -15.71 -19.32 7.60
CA LEU A 73 -14.89 -19.98 8.62
C LEU A 73 -14.07 -18.99 9.45
N ILE A 74 -13.55 -17.95 8.79
CA ILE A 74 -12.84 -16.84 9.46
C ILE A 74 -13.80 -16.08 10.39
N ASP A 75 -15.03 -15.85 9.95
CA ASP A 75 -16.04 -15.14 10.76
C ASP A 75 -16.51 -15.99 11.96
N GLN A 76 -16.56 -17.32 11.82
CA GLN A 76 -16.83 -18.27 12.91
C GLN A 76 -15.63 -18.55 13.82
N LYS A 77 -14.46 -17.94 13.56
CA LYS A 77 -13.20 -18.14 14.31
C LYS A 77 -12.66 -19.59 14.31
N LYS A 78 -13.05 -20.43 13.34
CA LYS A 78 -12.50 -21.80 13.18
C LYS A 78 -11.23 -21.77 12.32
N TYR A 79 -10.11 -21.41 12.93
CA TYR A 79 -8.87 -21.11 12.18
C TYR A 79 -8.17 -22.33 11.58
N ASN A 80 -8.26 -23.51 12.22
CA ASN A 80 -7.60 -24.74 11.73
C ASN A 80 -8.29 -25.30 10.47
N GLU A 81 -9.62 -25.30 10.46
CA GLU A 81 -10.44 -25.68 9.30
C GLU A 81 -10.26 -24.71 8.14
N ALA A 82 -10.17 -23.40 8.44
CA ALA A 82 -9.86 -22.39 7.44
C ALA A 82 -8.48 -22.61 6.79
N LYS A 83 -7.45 -23.01 7.55
CA LYS A 83 -6.10 -23.33 7.03
C LYS A 83 -6.16 -24.49 6.04
N ALA A 84 -6.85 -25.58 6.40
CA ALA A 84 -6.99 -26.76 5.55
C ALA A 84 -7.76 -26.42 4.26
N CYS A 85 -8.90 -25.74 4.37
CA CYS A 85 -9.68 -25.27 3.23
C CYS A 85 -8.85 -24.38 2.29
N ALA A 86 -8.07 -23.44 2.84
CA ALA A 86 -7.27 -22.51 2.04
C ALA A 86 -6.12 -23.21 1.29
N SER A 87 -5.47 -24.20 1.92
CA SER A 87 -4.44 -25.02 1.27
C SER A 87 -5.01 -25.88 0.13
N ALA A 88 -6.20 -26.46 0.32
CA ALA A 88 -6.89 -27.24 -0.70
C ALA A 88 -7.29 -26.37 -1.91
N SER A 89 -7.75 -25.14 -1.66
CA SER A 89 -8.07 -24.18 -2.72
C SER A 89 -6.84 -23.81 -3.56
N ILE A 90 -5.67 -23.61 -2.93
CA ILE A 90 -4.43 -23.32 -3.65
C ILE A 90 -3.96 -24.52 -4.47
N ALA A 91 -4.09 -25.74 -3.95
CA ALA A 91 -3.75 -26.95 -4.70
C ALA A 91 -4.61 -27.11 -5.95
N ARG A 92 -5.94 -26.86 -5.84
CA ARG A 92 -6.86 -26.85 -6.99
C ARG A 92 -6.52 -25.72 -7.98
N LEU A 93 -6.18 -24.54 -7.48
CA LEU A 93 -5.85 -23.38 -8.31
C LEU A 93 -4.58 -23.59 -9.16
N LYS A 94 -3.59 -24.34 -8.68
CA LYS A 94 -2.40 -24.70 -9.47
C LYS A 94 -2.75 -25.48 -10.74
N ASN A 95 -3.84 -26.26 -10.70
CA ASN A 95 -4.26 -27.13 -11.80
C ASN A 95 -5.19 -26.43 -12.80
N ILE A 96 -5.72 -25.25 -12.49
CA ILE A 96 -6.63 -24.50 -13.35
C ILE A 96 -5.88 -23.36 -14.04
N ASN A 97 -5.92 -23.34 -15.37
CA ASN A 97 -5.17 -22.38 -16.19
C ASN A 97 -6.13 -21.51 -17.03
N ARG A 98 -6.92 -20.65 -16.36
CA ARG A 98 -7.83 -19.73 -17.06
C ARG A 98 -7.69 -18.31 -16.52
N ARG A 99 -7.52 -17.32 -17.41
CA ARG A 99 -7.27 -15.92 -17.05
C ARG A 99 -8.41 -15.25 -16.27
N THR A 100 -9.64 -15.72 -16.45
CA THR A 100 -10.82 -15.25 -15.69
C THR A 100 -10.73 -15.61 -14.20
N VAL A 101 -10.03 -16.69 -13.88
CA VAL A 101 -9.84 -17.18 -12.50
C VAL A 101 -8.82 -16.33 -11.74
N ASP A 102 -7.88 -15.67 -12.43
CA ASP A 102 -6.80 -14.91 -11.82
C ASP A 102 -7.30 -13.77 -10.89
N VAL A 103 -8.42 -13.13 -11.25
CA VAL A 103 -9.04 -12.10 -10.40
C VAL A 103 -9.59 -12.71 -9.10
N LEU A 104 -10.21 -13.89 -9.17
CA LEU A 104 -10.71 -14.62 -8.00
C LEU A 104 -9.55 -15.20 -7.17
N ALA A 105 -8.52 -15.72 -7.84
CA ALA A 105 -7.28 -16.20 -7.25
C ALA A 105 -6.61 -15.12 -6.40
N SER A 106 -6.53 -13.88 -6.89
CA SER A 106 -5.95 -12.75 -6.15
C SER A 106 -6.62 -12.51 -4.78
N ARG A 107 -7.95 -12.68 -4.71
CA ARG A 107 -8.71 -12.58 -3.46
C ARG A 107 -8.48 -13.80 -2.58
N LEU A 108 -8.44 -14.97 -3.17
CA LEU A 108 -8.18 -16.22 -2.47
C LEU A 108 -6.78 -16.22 -1.82
N TYR A 109 -5.74 -15.75 -2.52
CA TYR A 109 -4.40 -15.59 -1.96
C TYR A 109 -4.38 -14.65 -0.74
N PHE A 110 -5.18 -13.58 -0.77
CA PHE A 110 -5.30 -12.68 0.38
C PHE A 110 -5.91 -13.37 1.61
N TYR A 111 -7.03 -14.09 1.44
CA TYR A 111 -7.65 -14.82 2.54
C TYR A 111 -6.83 -16.02 2.99
N TYR A 112 -6.10 -16.66 2.08
CA TYR A 112 -5.11 -17.68 2.40
C TYR A 112 -4.05 -17.13 3.35
N SER A 113 -3.36 -16.05 2.97
CA SER A 113 -2.38 -15.42 3.86
C SER A 113 -3.01 -15.00 5.18
N TYR A 114 -4.23 -14.43 5.17
CA TYR A 114 -4.91 -13.97 6.38
C TYR A 114 -5.24 -15.11 7.36
N SER A 115 -5.73 -16.24 6.86
CA SER A 115 -6.02 -17.42 7.69
C SER A 115 -4.79 -17.96 8.42
N TYR A 116 -3.63 -17.93 7.77
CA TYR A 116 -2.38 -18.34 8.39
C TYR A 116 -1.73 -17.27 9.28
N GLU A 117 -2.02 -15.97 9.07
CA GLU A 117 -1.64 -14.94 10.05
C GLU A 117 -2.36 -15.19 11.37
N LEU A 118 -3.64 -15.59 11.30
CA LEU A 118 -4.46 -15.87 12.48
C LEU A 118 -3.99 -17.13 13.24
N THR A 119 -3.42 -18.12 12.55
CA THR A 119 -2.82 -19.31 13.18
C THR A 119 -1.32 -19.15 13.50
N ASN A 120 -0.73 -17.97 13.28
CA ASN A 120 0.70 -17.68 13.46
C ASN A 120 1.69 -18.62 12.69
N SER A 121 1.21 -19.43 11.73
CA SER A 121 2.05 -20.37 10.94
C SER A 121 2.58 -19.73 9.66
N LEU A 122 3.04 -18.48 9.74
CA LEU A 122 3.32 -17.65 8.57
C LEU A 122 4.60 -18.05 7.81
N ALA A 123 5.53 -18.77 8.45
CA ALA A 123 6.80 -19.19 7.87
C ALA A 123 6.62 -20.29 6.79
N GLU A 124 5.70 -21.24 7.01
CA GLU A 124 5.44 -22.38 6.10
C GLU A 124 4.93 -21.93 4.72
N ILE A 125 4.27 -20.78 4.67
CA ILE A 125 3.65 -20.25 3.46
C ILE A 125 4.67 -19.73 2.45
N ARG A 126 5.85 -19.29 2.89
CA ARG A 126 6.80 -18.57 2.02
C ARG A 126 7.16 -19.37 0.77
N GLY A 127 7.45 -20.66 0.93
CA GLY A 127 7.77 -21.54 -0.20
C GLY A 127 6.61 -21.63 -1.20
N ASN A 128 5.38 -21.78 -0.70
CA ASN A 128 4.19 -21.84 -1.54
C ASN A 128 3.90 -20.51 -2.26
N LEU A 129 4.02 -19.37 -1.57
CA LEU A 129 3.83 -18.04 -2.20
C LEU A 129 4.90 -17.73 -3.25
N LEU A 130 6.16 -18.11 -3.02
CA LEU A 130 7.23 -17.92 -3.99
C LEU A 130 7.01 -18.77 -5.25
N ALA A 131 6.58 -20.03 -5.08
CA ALA A 131 6.22 -20.89 -6.20
C ALA A 131 5.05 -20.31 -7.00
N LEU A 132 4.00 -19.85 -6.33
CA LEU A 132 2.85 -19.20 -6.96
C LEU A 132 3.23 -17.90 -7.66
N HIS A 133 4.11 -17.08 -7.06
CA HIS A 133 4.58 -15.84 -7.68
C HIS A 133 5.36 -16.14 -8.96
N ARG A 134 6.26 -17.13 -8.96
CA ARG A 134 6.95 -17.58 -10.16
C ARG A 134 5.98 -18.04 -11.25
N MET A 135 4.95 -18.83 -10.89
CA MET A 135 3.91 -19.25 -11.83
C MET A 135 3.12 -18.07 -12.39
N ALA A 136 2.75 -17.08 -11.56
CA ALA A 136 2.03 -15.89 -12.00
C ALA A 136 2.88 -15.03 -12.96
N THR A 137 4.17 -14.87 -12.69
CA THR A 137 5.09 -14.17 -13.59
C THR A 137 5.21 -14.87 -14.95
N LEU A 138 5.28 -16.20 -14.97
CA LEU A 138 5.30 -16.98 -16.22
C LEU A 138 3.99 -16.83 -17.02
N ARG A 139 2.85 -16.76 -16.33
CA ARG A 139 1.52 -16.57 -16.95
C ARG A 139 1.24 -15.12 -17.36
N ARG A 140 2.11 -14.16 -17.01
CA ARG A 140 1.90 -12.71 -17.15
C ARG A 140 0.58 -12.25 -16.49
N ASP A 141 0.25 -12.82 -15.34
CA ASP A 141 -0.87 -12.35 -14.52
C ASP A 141 -0.42 -11.19 -13.62
N GLU A 142 -0.67 -9.97 -14.08
CA GLU A 142 -0.27 -8.73 -13.41
C GLU A 142 -0.94 -8.57 -12.03
N LEU A 143 -2.24 -8.92 -11.92
CA LEU A 143 -3.01 -8.79 -10.69
C LEU A 143 -2.57 -9.83 -9.65
N GLY A 144 -2.41 -11.10 -10.05
CA GLY A 144 -1.87 -12.14 -9.20
C GLY A 144 -0.45 -11.82 -8.74
N GLN A 145 0.39 -11.29 -9.63
CA GLN A 145 1.77 -10.93 -9.30
C GLN A 145 1.86 -9.82 -8.25
N GLU A 146 1.08 -8.73 -8.40
CA GLU A 146 1.00 -7.63 -7.42
C GLU A 146 0.50 -8.11 -6.06
N THR A 147 -0.57 -8.93 -6.04
CA THR A 147 -1.14 -9.43 -4.79
C THR A 147 -0.18 -10.36 -4.06
N LEU A 148 0.43 -11.31 -4.76
CA LEU A 148 1.40 -12.24 -4.18
C LEU A 148 2.65 -11.50 -3.67
N LEU A 149 3.13 -10.50 -4.40
CA LEU A 149 4.26 -9.68 -3.95
C LEU A 149 3.92 -8.94 -2.65
N ASN A 150 2.74 -8.32 -2.56
CA ASN A 150 2.29 -7.63 -1.34
C ASN A 150 2.20 -8.56 -0.14
N LEU A 151 1.76 -9.80 -0.34
CA LEU A 151 1.68 -10.80 0.72
C LEU A 151 3.06 -11.28 1.16
N LEU A 152 3.97 -11.50 0.21
CA LEU A 152 5.37 -11.83 0.49
C LEU A 152 6.05 -10.71 1.29
N LEU A 153 5.92 -9.46 0.86
CA LEU A 153 6.48 -8.31 1.59
C LEU A 153 5.90 -8.24 3.01
N ARG A 154 4.58 -8.38 3.18
CA ARG A 154 3.96 -8.43 4.51
C ARG A 154 4.55 -9.52 5.39
N ASN A 155 4.81 -10.71 4.83
CA ASN A 155 5.44 -11.81 5.54
C ASN A 155 6.86 -11.46 6.01
N TYR A 156 7.69 -10.89 5.13
CA TYR A 156 9.04 -10.47 5.50
C TYR A 156 9.04 -9.36 6.56
N LEU A 157 8.14 -8.38 6.44
CA LEU A 157 7.98 -7.33 7.45
C LEU A 157 7.48 -7.87 8.79
N HIS A 158 6.66 -8.93 8.80
CA HIS A 158 6.17 -9.53 10.04
C HIS A 158 7.30 -10.12 10.88
N TYR A 159 8.29 -10.75 10.24
CA TYR A 159 9.44 -11.37 10.90
C TYR A 159 10.67 -10.45 10.98
N ASN A 160 10.56 -9.18 10.56
CA ASN A 160 11.63 -8.19 10.53
C ASN A 160 12.81 -8.54 9.58
N LEU A 161 12.60 -9.34 8.53
CA LEU A 161 13.63 -9.65 7.53
C LEU A 161 13.65 -8.58 6.42
N TYR A 162 14.17 -7.40 6.75
CA TYR A 162 14.15 -6.24 5.83
C TYR A 162 15.11 -6.41 4.64
N ASP A 163 16.30 -6.98 4.85
CA ASP A 163 17.29 -7.15 3.77
C ASP A 163 16.82 -8.14 2.69
N GLN A 164 16.11 -9.19 3.09
CA GLN A 164 15.54 -10.15 2.15
C GLN A 164 14.38 -9.53 1.36
N ALA A 165 13.55 -8.72 2.02
CA ALA A 165 12.47 -7.99 1.36
C ALA A 165 13.00 -7.02 0.29
N GLU A 166 14.13 -6.36 0.57
CA GLU A 166 14.76 -5.47 -0.40
C GLU A 166 15.34 -6.22 -1.60
N LYS A 167 16.08 -7.31 -1.34
CA LYS A 167 16.65 -8.14 -2.42
C LYS A 167 15.56 -8.75 -3.31
N LEU A 168 14.40 -9.04 -2.75
CA LEU A 168 13.25 -9.49 -3.51
C LEU A 168 12.63 -8.34 -4.33
N ARG A 169 12.51 -7.15 -3.73
CA ARG A 169 12.04 -5.94 -4.41
C ARG A 169 12.92 -5.57 -5.60
N SER A 170 14.25 -5.56 -5.46
CA SER A 170 15.16 -5.13 -6.52
C SER A 170 15.10 -6.02 -7.76
N LYS A 171 14.72 -7.29 -7.59
CA LYS A 171 14.55 -8.27 -8.67
C LYS A 171 13.12 -8.37 -9.20
N ALA A 172 12.13 -7.83 -8.49
CA ALA A 172 10.74 -7.84 -8.95
C ALA A 172 10.53 -6.77 -10.05
N PRO A 173 9.76 -7.07 -11.10
CA PRO A 173 9.43 -6.07 -12.12
C PRO A 173 8.62 -4.93 -11.50
N ARG A 174 8.81 -3.70 -12.01
CA ARG A 174 8.00 -2.55 -11.61
C ARG A 174 6.61 -2.68 -12.23
N PHE A 175 5.58 -2.68 -11.40
CA PHE A 175 4.18 -2.80 -11.86
C PHE A 175 3.59 -1.42 -12.17
N GLU A 176 2.92 -1.32 -13.32
CA GLU A 176 1.94 -0.25 -13.55
C GLU A 176 0.66 -0.57 -12.75
N ALA A 177 0.03 0.44 -12.15
CA ALA A 177 -0.99 0.26 -11.13
C ALA A 177 -2.33 -0.26 -11.70
N HIS A 178 -2.47 -1.58 -11.88
CA HIS A 178 -3.71 -2.19 -12.38
C HIS A 178 -4.85 -2.12 -11.35
N SER A 179 -4.53 -2.32 -10.07
CA SER A 179 -5.46 -2.10 -8.97
C SER A 179 -4.92 -1.05 -8.01
N ASN A 180 -5.59 0.10 -7.93
CA ASN A 180 -5.25 1.16 -6.98
C ASN A 180 -5.13 0.63 -5.54
N GLN A 181 -5.95 -0.33 -5.15
CA GLN A 181 -5.94 -0.91 -3.80
C GLN A 181 -4.67 -1.71 -3.50
N GLN A 182 -4.19 -2.50 -4.46
CA GLN A 182 -2.96 -3.30 -4.31
C GLN A 182 -1.73 -2.43 -4.46
N PHE A 183 -1.76 -1.47 -5.38
CA PHE A 183 -0.70 -0.49 -5.54
C PHE A 183 -0.48 0.35 -4.26
N CYS A 184 -1.55 0.77 -3.58
CA CYS A 184 -1.44 1.47 -2.28
C CYS A 184 -0.74 0.63 -1.22
N ARG A 185 -1.05 -0.68 -1.15
CA ARG A 185 -0.42 -1.60 -0.20
C ARG A 185 1.06 -1.79 -0.51
N TYR A 186 1.37 -1.95 -1.80
CA TYR A 186 2.74 -2.05 -2.28
C TYR A 186 3.57 -0.82 -1.90
N LEU A 187 3.08 0.38 -2.22
CA LEU A 187 3.73 1.64 -1.87
C LEU A 187 3.93 1.79 -0.35
N PHE A 188 2.97 1.34 0.46
CA PHE A 188 3.10 1.38 1.91
C PHE A 188 4.21 0.44 2.42
N TYR A 189 4.29 -0.79 1.91
CA TYR A 189 5.39 -1.71 2.27
C TYR A 189 6.74 -1.21 1.76
N LEU A 190 6.77 -0.65 0.56
CA LEU A 190 7.95 -0.03 -0.02
C LEU A 190 8.45 1.13 0.85
N GLY A 191 7.55 2.03 1.24
CA GLY A 191 7.87 3.14 2.13
C GLY A 191 8.41 2.67 3.48
N LYS A 192 7.86 1.61 4.06
CA LYS A 192 8.36 1.01 5.30
C LYS A 192 9.77 0.44 5.16
N ILE A 193 10.05 -0.31 4.10
CA ILE A 193 11.38 -0.91 3.87
C ILE A 193 12.41 0.20 3.71
N ARG A 194 12.14 1.19 2.84
CA ARG A 194 13.03 2.34 2.59
C ARG A 194 13.30 3.16 3.86
N THR A 195 12.27 3.39 4.69
CA THR A 195 12.42 4.09 5.97
C THR A 195 13.42 3.40 6.89
N ILE A 196 13.43 2.07 6.92
CA ILE A 196 14.33 1.30 7.78
C ILE A 196 15.77 1.34 7.24
N GLN A 197 15.91 1.34 5.92
CA GLN A 197 17.16 1.44 5.15
C GLN A 197 17.76 2.84 5.11
N LEU A 198 17.17 3.81 5.82
CA LEU A 198 17.62 5.20 5.93
C LEU A 198 17.39 6.04 4.64
N GLU A 199 16.69 5.51 3.64
CA GLU A 199 16.28 6.24 2.44
C GLU A 199 14.99 7.05 2.70
N TYR A 200 15.12 8.15 3.43
CA TYR A 200 13.95 8.90 3.90
C TYR A 200 13.24 9.73 2.81
N THR A 201 13.97 10.25 1.83
CA THR A 201 13.41 11.07 0.73
C THR A 201 12.41 10.27 -0.10
N ASP A 202 12.85 9.10 -0.58
CA ASP A 202 12.05 8.20 -1.41
C ASP A 202 10.91 7.55 -0.62
N ALA A 203 11.14 7.28 0.67
CA ALA A 203 10.13 6.77 1.57
C ALA A 203 8.99 7.78 1.76
N LYS A 204 9.30 9.07 1.91
CA LYS A 204 8.31 10.15 2.04
C LYS A 204 7.40 10.19 0.82
N GLU A 205 7.96 10.19 -0.38
CA GLU A 205 7.17 10.23 -1.61
C GLU A 205 6.26 9.00 -1.74
N SER A 206 6.81 7.81 -1.49
CA SER A 206 6.07 6.54 -1.57
C SER A 206 4.91 6.50 -0.58
N LEU A 207 5.11 6.95 0.66
CA LEU A 207 4.08 6.99 1.70
C LEU A 207 3.01 8.05 1.42
N LEU A 208 3.39 9.21 0.88
CA LEU A 208 2.43 10.25 0.50
C LEU A 208 1.58 9.84 -0.71
N GLN A 209 2.19 9.19 -1.70
CA GLN A 209 1.44 8.60 -2.81
C GLN A 209 0.48 7.51 -2.31
N ALA A 210 0.91 6.66 -1.38
CA ALA A 210 0.04 5.65 -0.77
C ALA A 210 -1.13 6.27 -0.02
N ALA A 211 -0.91 7.34 0.73
CA ALA A 211 -1.95 8.05 1.47
C ALA A 211 -2.98 8.72 0.54
N ARG A 212 -2.55 9.29 -0.59
CA ARG A 212 -3.43 9.94 -1.57
C ARG A 212 -4.25 8.94 -2.39
N LYS A 213 -3.66 7.80 -2.78
CA LYS A 213 -4.34 6.78 -3.59
C LYS A 213 -5.29 5.89 -2.78
N ALA A 214 -5.20 5.91 -1.45
CA ALA A 214 -6.03 5.08 -0.59
C ALA A 214 -7.51 5.54 -0.58
N PRO A 215 -8.48 4.61 -0.61
CA PRO A 215 -9.90 4.96 -0.59
C PRO A 215 -10.31 5.56 0.75
N SER A 216 -11.22 6.54 0.72
CA SER A 216 -11.74 7.25 1.91
C SER A 216 -12.43 6.34 2.94
N THR A 217 -12.95 5.19 2.50
CA THR A 217 -13.57 4.16 3.35
C THR A 217 -12.55 3.46 4.26
N ALA A 218 -11.28 3.38 3.86
CA ALA A 218 -10.25 2.61 4.56
C ALA A 218 -9.54 3.42 5.66
N ARG A 219 -10.31 3.82 6.69
CA ARG A 219 -9.82 4.68 7.79
C ARG A 219 -8.61 4.11 8.53
N GLY A 220 -8.59 2.82 8.85
CA GLY A 220 -7.48 2.20 9.58
C GLY A 220 -6.16 2.20 8.80
N PHE A 221 -6.23 1.98 7.48
CA PHE A 221 -5.06 2.03 6.61
C PHE A 221 -4.51 3.45 6.48
N LEU A 222 -5.39 4.44 6.30
CA LEU A 222 -5.02 5.86 6.26
C LEU A 222 -4.33 6.31 7.55
N ILE A 223 -4.86 5.90 8.71
CA ILE A 223 -4.22 6.19 10.01
C ILE A 223 -2.81 5.63 10.03
N GLN A 224 -2.61 4.36 9.63
CA GLN A 224 -1.28 3.75 9.66
C GLN A 224 -0.31 4.41 8.68
N CYS A 225 -0.74 4.72 7.45
CA CYS A 225 0.07 5.45 6.49
C CYS A 225 0.48 6.83 7.02
N ASN A 226 -0.46 7.57 7.63
CA ASN A 226 -0.19 8.90 8.18
C ASN A 226 0.76 8.84 9.39
N LYS A 227 0.64 7.84 10.27
CA LYS A 227 1.59 7.63 11.38
C LYS A 227 3.02 7.48 10.84
N TRP A 228 3.22 6.61 9.85
CA TRP A 228 4.53 6.39 9.24
C TRP A 228 5.03 7.62 8.46
N ALA A 229 4.15 8.29 7.71
CA ALA A 229 4.50 9.50 6.98
C ALA A 229 4.95 10.65 7.90
N VAL A 230 4.31 10.82 9.06
CA VAL A 230 4.72 11.80 10.08
C VAL A 230 6.13 11.48 10.59
N ILE A 231 6.40 10.22 10.94
CA ILE A 231 7.73 9.82 11.43
C ILE A 231 8.81 10.09 10.39
N VAL A 232 8.58 9.72 9.12
CA VAL A 232 9.56 9.94 8.04
C VAL A 232 9.80 11.43 7.81
N ARG A 233 8.75 12.27 7.85
CA ARG A 233 8.91 13.73 7.76
C ARG A 233 9.75 14.29 8.90
N LEU A 234 9.48 13.85 10.14
CA LEU A 234 10.29 14.25 11.30
C LEU A 234 11.74 13.77 11.20
N LEU A 235 11.99 12.59 10.59
CA LEU A 235 13.34 12.07 10.35
C LEU A 235 14.12 12.85 9.28
N LEU A 236 13.42 13.48 8.34
CA LEU A 236 13.99 14.43 7.38
C LEU A 236 14.21 15.83 7.97
N GLY A 237 13.71 16.09 9.18
CA GLY A 237 13.71 17.42 9.79
C GLY A 237 12.63 18.37 9.27
N GLU A 238 11.66 17.85 8.51
CA GLU A 238 10.49 18.62 8.07
C GLU A 238 9.33 18.48 9.06
N ILE A 239 8.78 19.60 9.51
CA ILE A 239 7.64 19.60 10.43
C ILE A 239 6.34 19.37 9.63
N PRO A 240 5.54 18.35 9.94
CA PRO A 240 4.27 18.11 9.26
C PRO A 240 3.22 19.17 9.62
N GLU A 241 2.40 19.54 8.63
CA GLU A 241 1.30 20.49 8.82
C GLU A 241 0.26 20.02 9.83
N ARG A 242 -0.29 20.97 10.61
CA ARG A 242 -1.33 20.71 11.62
C ARG A 242 -2.61 20.11 11.04
N THR A 243 -2.89 20.38 9.77
CA THR A 243 -4.04 19.88 9.01
C THR A 243 -4.07 18.35 8.94
N VAL A 244 -2.91 17.70 8.86
CA VAL A 244 -2.77 16.23 8.82
C VAL A 244 -3.30 15.57 10.09
N PHE A 245 -3.15 16.22 11.24
CA PHE A 245 -3.56 15.68 12.55
C PHE A 245 -5.03 15.95 12.89
N MET A 246 -5.67 16.92 12.23
CA MET A 246 -7.03 17.38 12.54
C MET A 246 -8.13 16.73 11.68
N GLN A 247 -7.79 15.76 10.84
CA GLN A 247 -8.77 15.07 10.00
C GLN A 247 -9.82 14.32 10.85
N LYS A 248 -11.10 14.49 10.51
CA LYS A 248 -12.26 13.94 11.24
C LYS A 248 -12.11 12.42 11.39
N GLY A 249 -12.12 11.93 12.63
CA GLY A 249 -12.03 10.50 12.96
C GLY A 249 -10.62 9.92 13.17
N MET A 250 -9.54 10.64 12.82
CA MET A 250 -8.14 10.18 13.01
C MET A 250 -7.44 10.78 14.23
N LYS A 251 -8.02 11.83 14.82
CA LYS A 251 -7.43 12.61 15.91
C LYS A 251 -7.03 11.78 17.14
N LYS A 252 -7.82 10.78 17.52
CA LYS A 252 -7.54 9.93 18.69
C LYS A 252 -6.27 9.09 18.51
N ALA A 253 -6.10 8.49 17.33
CA ALA A 253 -4.95 7.62 17.03
C ALA A 253 -3.66 8.40 16.73
N LEU A 254 -3.78 9.66 16.29
CA LEU A 254 -2.65 10.52 15.94
C LEU A 254 -2.16 11.40 17.11
N ARG A 255 -2.87 11.44 18.24
CA ARG A 255 -2.50 12.27 19.41
C ARG A 255 -1.08 11.99 19.93
N PRO A 256 -0.63 10.73 20.10
CA PRO A 256 0.74 10.44 20.53
C PRO A 256 1.80 11.00 19.55
N TYR A 257 1.54 10.90 18.25
CA TYR A 257 2.43 11.42 17.21
C TYR A 257 2.40 12.95 17.10
N PHE A 258 1.30 13.58 17.49
CA PHE A 258 1.20 15.04 17.58
C PHE A 258 2.03 15.60 18.74
N GLU A 259 1.93 15.00 19.93
CA GLU A 259 2.75 15.39 21.09
C GLU A 259 4.24 15.16 20.82
N LEU A 260 4.58 14.06 20.13
CA LEU A 260 5.95 13.80 19.64
C LEU A 260 6.43 14.88 18.68
N THR A 261 5.59 15.27 17.72
CA THR A 261 5.91 16.34 16.75
C THR A 261 6.14 17.67 17.46
N ASN A 262 5.36 17.97 18.50
CA ASN A 262 5.53 19.19 19.29
C ASN A 262 6.89 19.21 20.01
N ALA A 263 7.29 18.08 20.60
CA ALA A 263 8.61 17.94 21.23
C ALA A 263 9.75 18.19 20.23
N VAL A 264 9.65 17.60 19.03
CA VAL A 264 10.66 17.77 17.96
C VAL A 264 10.70 19.22 17.47
N ARG A 265 9.54 19.89 17.35
CA ARG A 265 9.45 21.29 16.91
C ARG A 265 10.11 22.25 17.91
N VAL A 266 9.89 22.04 19.21
CA VAL A 266 10.49 22.87 20.26
C VAL A 266 11.99 22.60 20.36
N GLY A 267 12.42 21.36 20.11
CA GLY A 267 13.83 20.97 20.17
C GLY A 267 14.30 20.59 21.58
N ASP A 268 13.37 20.29 22.49
CA ASP A 268 13.66 19.92 23.88
C ASP A 268 13.78 18.40 24.05
N LEU A 269 14.95 17.96 24.51
CA LEU A 269 15.27 16.55 24.74
C LEU A 269 14.51 15.94 25.92
N GLU A 270 14.20 16.71 26.97
CA GLU A 270 13.52 16.19 28.15
C GLU A 270 12.04 15.97 27.87
N LEU A 271 11.38 16.95 27.23
CA LEU A 271 10.00 16.80 26.78
C LEU A 271 9.88 15.64 25.78
N PHE A 272 10.85 15.48 24.88
CA PHE A 272 10.89 14.33 23.98
C PHE A 272 10.97 13.00 24.74
N ARG A 273 11.84 12.87 25.74
CA ARG A 273 11.99 11.66 26.55
C ARG A 273 10.70 11.34 27.32
N THR A 274 10.11 12.32 27.99
CA THR A 274 8.85 12.11 28.74
C THR A 274 7.69 11.69 27.83
N VAL A 275 7.58 12.24 26.62
CA VAL A 275 6.55 11.85 25.64
C VAL A 275 6.83 10.45 25.08
N ALA A 276 8.10 10.12 24.81
CA ALA A 276 8.50 8.80 24.33
C ALA A 276 8.15 7.70 25.36
N ASP A 277 8.39 7.96 26.64
CA ASP A 277 8.09 7.03 27.74
C ASP A 277 6.58 6.89 27.96
N LYS A 278 5.82 7.99 27.96
CA LYS A 278 4.35 8.00 28.12
C LYS A 278 3.62 7.15 27.08
N PHE A 279 4.09 7.15 25.82
CA PHE A 279 3.44 6.47 24.71
C PHE A 279 4.21 5.24 24.20
N ALA A 280 5.19 4.74 24.95
CA ALA A 280 6.03 3.61 24.55
C ALA A 280 5.22 2.38 24.11
N SER A 281 4.15 2.05 24.83
CA SER A 281 3.26 0.91 24.50
C SER A 281 2.59 1.06 23.13
N THR A 282 2.17 2.28 22.78
CA THR A 282 1.53 2.56 21.48
C THR A 282 2.55 2.46 20.35
N PHE A 283 3.76 2.99 20.55
CA PHE A 283 4.83 2.92 19.56
C PHE A 283 5.37 1.50 19.34
N SER A 284 5.41 0.68 20.40
CA SER A 284 5.75 -0.74 20.30
C SER A 284 4.70 -1.52 19.51
N SER A 285 3.40 -1.23 19.73
CA SER A 285 2.31 -1.85 18.96
C SER A 285 2.38 -1.50 17.46
N ASP A 286 2.82 -0.27 17.14
CA ASP A 286 2.98 0.21 15.77
C ASP A 286 4.29 -0.25 15.10
N ARG A 287 5.19 -0.92 15.87
CA ARG A 287 6.56 -1.30 15.47
C ARG A 287 7.41 -0.11 15.01
N THR A 288 7.20 1.06 15.62
CA THR A 288 7.89 2.32 15.26
C THR A 288 8.94 2.75 16.29
N HIS A 289 9.11 1.99 17.38
CA HIS A 289 10.04 2.33 18.47
C HIS A 289 11.47 2.61 17.98
N ASN A 290 12.02 1.77 17.10
CA ASN A 290 13.37 1.95 16.54
C ASN A 290 13.54 3.28 15.80
N LEU A 291 12.49 3.76 15.12
CA LEU A 291 12.52 5.02 14.40
C LEU A 291 12.43 6.21 15.36
N ILE A 292 11.72 6.04 16.47
CA ILE A 292 11.57 7.10 17.47
C ILE A 292 12.89 7.31 18.22
N VAL A 293 13.62 6.25 18.57
CA VAL A 293 14.96 6.42 19.15
C VAL A 293 15.88 7.24 18.23
N ARG A 294 15.77 7.05 16.91
CA ARG A 294 16.51 7.83 15.90
C ARG A 294 16.08 9.30 15.81
N LEU A 295 14.86 9.64 16.21
CA LEU A 295 14.40 11.03 16.22
C LEU A 295 15.19 11.90 17.19
N ARG A 296 15.86 11.34 18.21
CA ARG A 296 16.69 12.11 19.15
C ARG A 296 17.73 12.99 18.45
N HIS A 297 18.41 12.47 17.43
CA HIS A 297 19.37 13.25 16.65
C HIS A 297 18.69 14.38 15.85
N ASN A 298 17.47 14.15 15.38
CA ASN A 298 16.67 15.16 14.68
C ASN A 298 16.18 16.25 15.63
N VAL A 299 15.77 15.93 16.87
CA VAL A 299 15.41 16.92 17.89
C VAL A 299 16.58 17.87 18.13
N ILE A 300 17.79 17.33 18.30
CA ILE A 300 19.01 18.13 18.49
C ILE A 300 19.28 19.01 17.26
N ARG A 301 19.17 18.46 16.04
CA ARG A 301 19.37 19.21 14.80
C ARG A 301 18.36 20.36 14.66
N THR A 302 17.08 20.10 14.94
CA THR A 302 16.03 21.13 14.88
C THR A 302 16.22 22.18 15.96
N GLY A 303 16.57 21.79 17.18
CA GLY A 303 16.89 22.72 18.28
C GLY A 303 18.06 23.63 17.92
N LEU A 304 19.15 23.07 17.39
CA LEU A 304 20.30 23.84 16.92
C LEU A 304 19.97 24.79 15.77
N ARG A 305 19.15 24.35 14.80
CA ARG A 305 18.68 25.22 13.71
C ARG A 305 17.84 26.39 14.23
N ASN A 306 16.99 26.16 15.23
CA ASN A 306 16.22 27.24 15.86
C ASN A 306 17.15 28.25 16.58
N ILE A 307 18.20 27.75 17.26
CA ILE A 307 19.20 28.59 17.93
C ILE A 307 19.98 29.43 16.89
N SER A 308 20.44 28.83 15.79
CA SER A 308 21.21 29.55 14.76
C SER A 308 20.38 30.62 14.04
N ILE A 309 19.07 30.42 13.90
CA ILE A 309 18.17 31.44 13.32
C ILE A 309 17.91 32.57 14.33
N SER A 310 17.88 32.26 15.63
CA SER A 310 17.50 33.23 16.66
C SER A 310 18.66 34.10 17.15
N TYR A 311 19.91 33.63 17.03
CA TYR A 311 21.10 34.30 17.58
C TYR A 311 22.22 34.38 16.57
N SER A 312 22.73 35.59 16.31
CA SER A 312 23.93 35.80 15.47
C SER A 312 25.20 35.27 16.13
N ARG A 313 25.27 35.35 17.47
CA ARG A 313 26.37 34.84 18.30
C ARG A 313 25.79 34.25 19.57
N ILE A 314 26.23 33.06 19.94
CA ILE A 314 25.83 32.40 21.18
C ILE A 314 27.01 31.65 21.80
N SER A 315 27.09 31.66 23.13
CA SER A 315 28.10 30.90 23.86
C SER A 315 27.77 29.40 23.86
N LEU A 316 28.79 28.55 23.72
CA LEU A 316 28.64 27.08 23.84
C LEU A 316 27.95 26.62 25.14
N PRO A 317 28.22 27.20 26.34
CA PRO A 317 27.50 26.80 27.55
C PRO A 317 26.01 27.14 27.51
N ASP A 318 25.61 28.25 26.87
CA ASP A 318 24.18 28.59 26.73
C ASP A 318 23.47 27.70 25.71
N VAL A 319 24.18 27.26 24.66
CA VAL A 319 23.68 26.22 23.72
C VAL A 319 23.42 24.92 24.48
N ALA A 320 24.35 24.49 25.33
CA ALA A 320 24.20 23.26 26.10
C ALA A 320 23.02 23.32 27.08
N LYS A 321 22.83 24.47 27.76
CA LYS A 321 21.67 24.71 28.64
C LYS A 321 20.35 24.66 27.88
N LYS A 322 20.26 25.27 26.70
CA LYS A 322 19.04 25.29 25.89
C LYS A 322 18.67 23.96 25.28
N LEU A 323 19.66 23.13 24.99
CA LEU A 323 19.45 21.76 24.49
C LEU A 323 19.23 20.75 25.62
N SER A 324 19.35 21.16 26.88
CA SER A 324 19.27 20.27 28.06
C SER A 324 20.20 19.06 27.94
N LEU A 325 21.47 19.30 27.60
CA LEU A 325 22.49 18.26 27.51
C LEU A 325 22.97 17.86 28.93
N ASN A 326 22.49 16.72 29.42
CA ASN A 326 22.76 16.23 30.79
C ASN A 326 24.11 15.46 30.91
N SER A 327 25.19 15.97 30.30
CA SER A 327 26.52 15.32 30.30
C SER A 327 27.46 15.91 31.35
N GLU A 328 28.48 15.15 31.77
CA GLU A 328 29.51 15.57 32.74
C GLU A 328 30.38 16.72 32.20
N ASN A 329 30.53 16.82 30.87
CA ASN A 329 31.20 17.93 30.17
C ASN A 329 30.29 18.55 29.08
N PRO A 330 29.29 19.37 29.44
CA PRO A 330 28.27 19.87 28.52
C PRO A 330 28.82 20.79 27.42
N VAL A 331 29.96 21.44 27.67
CA VAL A 331 30.59 22.38 26.72
C VAL A 331 31.27 21.64 25.56
N ALA A 332 32.04 20.59 25.84
CA ALA A 332 32.74 19.80 24.83
C ALA A 332 31.77 18.98 23.96
N ASP A 333 30.69 18.47 24.56
CA ASP A 333 29.63 17.77 23.83
C ASP A 333 28.86 18.73 22.92
N ALA A 334 28.49 19.92 23.41
CA ALA A 334 27.84 20.94 22.59
C ALA A 334 28.72 21.33 21.39
N GLU A 335 30.01 21.54 21.62
CA GLU A 335 30.99 21.85 20.58
C GLU A 335 31.07 20.74 19.51
N SER A 336 31.17 19.48 19.93
CA SER A 336 31.21 18.32 19.02
C SER A 336 29.93 18.16 18.19
N ILE A 337 28.77 18.39 18.80
CA ILE A 337 27.47 18.34 18.11
C ILE A 337 27.36 19.49 17.10
N VAL A 338 27.75 20.71 17.49
CA VAL A 338 27.73 21.87 16.59
C VAL A 338 28.71 21.67 15.43
N ALA A 339 29.93 21.18 15.70
CA ALA A 339 30.92 20.90 14.67
C ALA A 339 30.40 19.85 13.66
N LYS A 340 29.75 18.79 14.17
CA LYS A 340 29.08 17.80 13.32
C LYS A 340 27.96 18.41 12.48
N ALA A 341 27.12 19.27 13.07
CA ALA A 341 26.02 19.92 12.35
C ALA A 341 26.51 20.85 11.23
N ILE A 342 27.64 21.54 11.44
CA ILE A 342 28.29 22.36 10.41
C ILE A 342 28.85 21.48 9.29
N ARG A 343 29.55 20.39 9.64
CA ARG A 343 30.10 19.45 8.65
C ARG A 343 29.01 18.77 7.81
N ASP A 344 27.88 18.43 8.43
CA ASP A 344 26.73 17.82 7.76
C ASP A 344 25.92 18.86 6.93
N GLY A 345 26.34 20.13 6.89
CA GLY A 345 25.68 21.22 6.16
C GLY A 345 24.29 21.55 6.70
N ALA A 346 24.01 21.21 7.96
CA ALA A 346 22.72 21.48 8.58
C ALA A 346 22.58 22.94 9.03
N ILE A 347 23.71 23.59 9.34
CA ILE A 347 23.79 24.94 9.90
C ILE A 347 25.02 25.63 9.31
N ASP A 348 24.83 26.84 8.79
CA ASP A 348 25.90 27.71 8.34
C ASP A 348 26.44 28.54 9.51
N ALA A 349 27.37 27.96 10.26
CA ALA A 349 28.02 28.63 11.38
C ALA A 349 29.51 28.30 11.42
N THR A 350 30.28 29.16 12.10
CA THR A 350 31.69 28.96 12.42
C THR A 350 31.86 28.91 13.94
N ILE A 351 32.68 27.97 14.41
CA ILE A 351 33.02 27.85 15.83
C ILE A 351 34.31 28.63 16.09
N ASP A 352 34.27 29.54 17.07
CA ASP A 352 35.46 30.17 17.61
C ASP A 352 35.84 29.48 18.92
N HIS A 353 36.88 28.65 18.87
CA HIS A 353 37.38 27.90 20.03
C HIS A 353 38.05 28.79 21.08
N ALA A 354 38.61 29.94 20.69
CA ALA A 354 39.33 30.81 21.63
C ALA A 354 38.36 31.54 22.57
N ASN A 355 37.20 31.96 22.05
CA ASN A 355 36.17 32.68 22.80
C ASN A 355 35.00 31.77 23.25
N GLY A 356 34.94 30.53 22.78
CA GLY A 356 33.87 29.58 23.11
C GLY A 356 32.50 29.96 22.53
N TRP A 357 32.50 30.61 21.36
CA TRP A 357 31.29 31.13 20.71
C TRP A 357 31.01 30.40 19.40
N MET A 358 29.72 30.17 19.15
CA MET A 358 29.20 29.82 17.84
C MET A 358 28.74 31.12 17.16
N VAL A 359 29.33 31.41 16.00
CA VAL A 359 28.95 32.56 15.17
C VAL A 359 28.20 32.03 13.95
N SER A 360 26.90 32.31 13.88
CA SER A 360 26.11 31.96 12.69
C SER A 360 26.45 32.93 11.56
N LYS A 361 26.58 32.43 10.34
CA LYS A 361 26.60 33.29 9.16
C LYS A 361 25.18 33.80 8.91
N GLU A 362 25.05 35.09 8.60
CA GLU A 362 23.76 35.63 8.19
C GLU A 362 23.30 34.92 6.91
N THR A 363 22.03 34.50 6.87
CA THR A 363 21.40 33.99 5.65
C THR A 363 21.38 35.12 4.63
N GLY A 364 22.30 35.06 3.65
CA GLY A 364 22.32 35.99 2.53
C GLY A 364 21.06 35.88 1.66
N ASP A 365 20.92 36.79 0.70
CA ASP A 365 19.78 36.82 -0.21
C ASP A 365 19.69 35.53 -1.04
N VAL A 366 18.69 34.72 -0.73
CA VAL A 366 18.40 33.45 -1.43
C VAL A 366 18.15 33.67 -2.92
N TYR A 367 17.62 34.84 -3.31
CA TYR A 367 17.34 35.20 -4.71
C TYR A 367 18.59 35.43 -5.55
N SER A 368 19.74 35.70 -4.92
CA SER A 368 21.03 35.79 -5.63
C SER A 368 21.58 34.42 -6.00
N THR A 369 21.00 33.34 -5.46
CA THR A 369 21.41 31.96 -5.72
C THR A 369 20.54 31.28 -6.78
N ASN A 370 20.95 30.07 -7.20
CA ASN A 370 20.20 29.23 -8.14
C ASN A 370 19.06 28.43 -7.46
N GLU A 371 18.87 28.57 -6.14
CA GLU A 371 17.84 27.81 -5.41
C GLU A 371 16.41 28.04 -5.94
N PRO A 372 15.97 29.28 -6.25
CA PRO A 372 14.64 29.51 -6.80
C PRO A 372 14.44 28.83 -8.15
N GLN A 373 15.44 28.85 -9.03
CA GLN A 373 15.36 28.21 -10.34
C GLN A 373 15.27 26.68 -10.23
N ILE A 374 16.00 26.05 -9.30
CA ILE A 374 15.89 24.61 -9.02
C ILE A 374 14.48 24.26 -8.51
N ALA A 375 13.94 25.08 -7.60
CA ALA A 375 12.58 24.90 -7.11
C ALA A 375 11.54 25.03 -8.23
N PHE A 376 11.66 26.03 -9.11
CA PHE A 376 10.80 26.16 -10.28
C PHE A 376 10.93 25.00 -11.25
N ASN A 377 12.14 24.53 -11.54
CA ASN A 377 12.36 23.41 -12.45
C ASN A 377 11.64 22.14 -11.97
N SER A 378 11.74 21.82 -10.68
CA SER A 378 11.02 20.69 -10.08
C SER A 378 9.50 20.81 -10.23
N ARG A 379 8.97 22.02 -10.07
CA ARG A 379 7.53 22.32 -10.15
C ARG A 379 7.02 22.30 -11.59
N ILE A 380 7.79 22.84 -12.53
CA ILE A 380 7.48 22.81 -13.96
C ILE A 380 7.47 21.37 -14.46
N ALA A 381 8.49 20.58 -14.12
CA ALA A 381 8.54 19.17 -14.47
C ALA A 381 7.32 18.40 -13.93
N PHE A 382 6.93 18.63 -12.67
CA PHE A 382 5.74 18.03 -12.09
C PHE A 382 4.45 18.43 -12.83
N CYS A 383 4.26 19.73 -13.12
CA CYS A 383 3.08 20.22 -13.84
C CYS A 383 3.00 19.66 -15.27
N LEU A 384 4.12 19.62 -16.00
CA LEU A 384 4.18 19.09 -17.35
C LEU A 384 3.90 17.58 -17.38
N ASN A 385 4.43 16.82 -16.42
CA ASN A 385 4.12 15.40 -16.29
C ASN A 385 2.64 15.16 -16.01
N MET A 386 2.04 15.94 -15.10
CA MET A 386 0.61 15.85 -14.80
C MET A 386 -0.24 16.19 -16.04
N HIS A 387 0.15 17.21 -16.81
CA HIS A 387 -0.51 17.54 -18.08
C HIS A 387 -0.42 16.38 -19.08
N ASN A 388 0.76 15.81 -19.28
CA ASN A 388 0.97 14.68 -20.18
C ASN A 388 0.17 13.44 -19.76
N GLU A 389 0.11 13.13 -18.46
CA GLU A 389 -0.72 12.05 -17.93
C GLU A 389 -2.21 12.32 -18.13
N ALA A 390 -2.67 13.55 -17.89
CA ALA A 390 -4.06 13.93 -18.11
C ALA A 390 -4.44 13.82 -19.61
N VAL A 391 -3.58 14.25 -20.53
CA VAL A 391 -3.80 14.10 -21.97
C VAL A 391 -3.83 12.62 -22.37
N ARG A 392 -2.95 11.78 -21.80
CA ARG A 392 -3.00 10.32 -22.02
C ARG A 392 -4.28 9.70 -21.47
N ALA A 393 -4.73 10.12 -20.30
CA ALA A 393 -5.96 9.63 -19.69
C ALA A 393 -7.21 10.09 -20.46
N LEU A 394 -7.26 11.33 -20.96
CA LEU A 394 -8.35 11.83 -21.81
C LEU A 394 -8.46 11.04 -23.12
N ARG A 395 -7.34 10.49 -23.60
CA ARG A 395 -7.34 9.60 -24.76
C ARG A 395 -7.89 8.22 -24.45
N PHE A 396 -8.07 7.79 -23.18
CA PHE A 396 -8.62 6.47 -22.85
C PHE A 396 -10.01 6.56 -22.17
N PRO A 397 -11.06 5.92 -22.74
CA PRO A 397 -11.05 4.97 -23.85
C PRO A 397 -11.10 5.70 -25.21
N PRO A 398 -10.11 5.50 -26.12
CA PRO A 398 -10.06 6.28 -27.36
C PRO A 398 -11.16 5.90 -28.36
N ASN A 399 -11.84 4.77 -28.13
CA ASN A 399 -12.65 4.11 -29.16
C ASN A 399 -13.99 3.52 -28.70
N SER A 400 -14.44 3.65 -27.43
CA SER A 400 -15.76 3.11 -27.06
C SER A 400 -16.92 3.81 -27.79
N HIS A 401 -16.69 5.05 -28.26
CA HIS A 401 -17.63 5.79 -29.11
C HIS A 401 -17.31 5.73 -30.60
N LYS A 402 -16.17 5.15 -31.01
CA LYS A 402 -15.84 4.90 -32.43
C LYS A 402 -16.38 3.56 -32.94
N GLU A 403 -16.89 2.68 -32.07
CA GLU A 403 -17.49 1.40 -32.48
C GLU A 403 -18.87 1.50 -33.13
N LYS A 404 -19.47 2.69 -33.20
CA LYS A 404 -20.51 2.94 -34.20
C LYS A 404 -19.85 3.72 -35.33
N GLU A 405 -19.34 3.00 -36.34
CA GLU A 405 -19.44 3.55 -37.69
C GLU A 405 -20.85 4.09 -37.84
N THR A 406 -20.98 5.38 -38.14
CA THR A 406 -22.27 5.96 -38.48
C THR A 406 -22.89 5.09 -39.57
N ALA A 407 -24.17 4.74 -39.46
CA ALA A 407 -24.85 3.93 -40.47
C ALA A 407 -24.66 4.51 -41.89
N GLU A 408 -24.44 5.82 -42.00
CA GLU A 408 -24.04 6.54 -43.21
C GLU A 408 -22.69 6.11 -43.77
N LYS A 409 -21.61 6.07 -42.99
CA LYS A 409 -20.29 5.60 -43.47
C LYS A 409 -20.30 4.15 -43.91
N ARG A 410 -21.15 3.33 -43.27
CA ARG A 410 -21.34 1.92 -43.64
C ARG A 410 -22.14 1.78 -44.95
N ARG A 411 -23.12 2.67 -45.18
CA ARG A 411 -23.87 2.78 -46.44
C ARG A 411 -23.02 3.35 -47.58
N GLU A 412 -22.21 4.37 -47.33
CA GLU A 412 -21.27 4.94 -48.30
C GLU A 412 -20.26 3.90 -48.76
N ARG A 413 -19.74 3.08 -47.84
CA ARG A 413 -18.83 1.99 -48.20
C ARG A 413 -19.52 0.92 -49.05
N GLN A 414 -20.76 0.55 -48.72
CA GLN A 414 -21.53 -0.40 -49.53
C GLN A 414 -21.91 0.17 -50.90
N GLN A 415 -22.19 1.47 -50.99
CA GLN A 415 -22.42 2.15 -52.27
C GLN A 415 -21.15 2.21 -53.11
N GLN A 416 -20.01 2.54 -52.51
CA GLN A 416 -18.72 2.50 -53.22
C GLN A 416 -18.34 1.09 -53.68
N GLU A 417 -18.60 0.06 -52.86
CA GLU A 417 -18.41 -1.34 -53.28
C GLU A 417 -19.38 -1.74 -54.41
N GLN A 418 -20.63 -1.25 -54.40
CA GLN A 418 -21.58 -1.47 -55.50
C GLN A 418 -21.22 -0.69 -56.76
N GLU A 419 -20.71 0.53 -56.64
CA GLU A 419 -20.25 1.34 -57.78
C GLU A 419 -19.00 0.72 -58.40
N LEU A 420 -18.03 0.26 -57.59
CA LEU A 420 -16.88 -0.50 -58.07
C LEU A 420 -17.29 -1.81 -58.74
N ALA A 421 -18.23 -2.56 -58.16
CA ALA A 421 -18.73 -3.79 -58.76
C ALA A 421 -19.45 -3.54 -60.09
N LYS A 422 -20.19 -2.42 -60.20
CA LYS A 422 -20.79 -2.00 -61.47
C LYS A 422 -19.76 -1.57 -62.50
N HIS A 423 -18.73 -0.83 -62.10
CA HIS A 423 -17.67 -0.38 -63.01
C HIS A 423 -16.87 -1.57 -63.56
N ILE A 424 -16.65 -2.61 -62.74
CA ILE A 424 -16.01 -3.85 -63.17
C ILE A 424 -16.95 -4.64 -64.11
N ALA A 425 -18.25 -4.68 -63.83
CA ALA A 425 -19.22 -5.34 -64.71
C ALA A 425 -19.40 -4.62 -66.06
N GLU A 426 -19.33 -3.28 -66.07
CA GLU A 426 -19.37 -2.47 -67.29
C GLU A 426 -18.06 -2.62 -68.09
N GLU A 427 -16.90 -2.73 -67.44
CA GLU A 427 -15.62 -3.05 -68.11
C GLU A 427 -15.57 -4.48 -68.67
N ASP A 428 -16.24 -5.45 -68.03
CA ASP A 428 -16.37 -6.83 -68.55
C ASP A 428 -17.40 -6.96 -69.70
N ASP A 429 -18.40 -6.06 -69.78
CA ASP A 429 -19.41 -6.02 -70.86
C ASP A 429 -18.93 -5.26 -72.11
N ASP A 430 -17.87 -4.45 -72.01
CA ASP A 430 -17.26 -3.69 -73.13
C ASP A 430 -16.22 -4.51 -73.95
N ASP A 431 -16.00 -5.78 -73.61
CA ASP A 431 -15.06 -6.69 -74.32
C ASP A 431 -15.78 -7.80 -75.13
N PHE A 432 -16.84 -7.41 -75.87
CA PHE A 432 -17.49 -8.24 -76.91
C PHE A 432 -17.86 -7.51 -78.21
#